data_AF-A0A2S7KVQ4-F1
#
_entry.id   AF-A0A2S7KVQ4-F1
#
_cell.length_a   1.000
_cell.length_b   1.000
_cell.length_c   1.000
_cell.angle_alpha   90.00
_cell.angle_beta   90.00
_cell.angle_gamma   90.00
#
_symmetry.space_group_name_H-M   'P 1'
#
loop_
_entity.id
_entity.type
_entity.pdbx_description
1 polymer ?
#
loop_
_entity_poly.entity_id
_entity_poly.type
_entity_poly.pdbx_seq_one_letter_code
_entity_poly.pdbx_strand_id
1 'polypeptide(L)'
;MLNQIIILVDENTIIMPGHGPISNINDVKKLRNVIEEHYKITVNGYKNGLSINEILSQITTILKSDAGITKKDFVQNIIHDLKMN
;
A
#
# COMPACT_ATOMS: atom_id res chain seq x y z
N MET A 1 -2.13 -4.81 -10.72
CA MET A 1 -3.17 -5.76 -10.25
C MET A 1 -4.40 -5.05 -9.67
N LEU A 2 -4.33 -4.30 -8.56
CA LEU A 2 -5.53 -3.67 -7.95
C LEU A 2 -6.31 -2.75 -8.91
N ASN A 3 -5.62 -1.98 -9.76
CA ASN A 3 -6.27 -1.14 -10.77
C ASN A 3 -7.03 -1.96 -11.83
N GLN A 4 -6.56 -3.17 -12.18
CA GLN A 4 -7.27 -4.03 -13.13
C GLN A 4 -8.58 -4.53 -12.52
N ILE A 5 -8.56 -4.91 -11.24
CA ILE A 5 -9.78 -5.31 -10.51
C ILE A 5 -10.79 -4.16 -10.53
N ILE A 6 -10.36 -2.93 -10.20
CA ILE A 6 -11.23 -1.74 -10.17
C ILE A 6 -11.89 -1.46 -11.53
N ILE A 7 -11.24 -1.78 -12.65
CA ILE A 7 -11.78 -1.57 -14.01
C ILE A 7 -12.82 -2.64 -14.37
N LEU A 8 -12.72 -3.84 -13.80
CA LEU A 8 -13.53 -5.01 -14.18
C LEU A 8 -14.81 -5.18 -13.37
N VAL A 9 -14.89 -4.53 -12.21
CA VAL A 9 -15.95 -4.76 -11.22
C VAL A 9 -16.82 -3.51 -11.04
N ASP A 10 -18.09 -3.69 -10.71
CA ASP A 10 -19.03 -2.62 -10.37
C ASP A 10 -19.36 -2.60 -8.86
N GLU A 11 -20.27 -1.72 -8.44
CA GLU A 11 -20.71 -1.62 -7.05
C GLU A 11 -21.44 -2.87 -6.50
N ASN A 12 -21.97 -3.73 -7.37
CA ASN A 12 -22.71 -4.94 -6.98
C ASN A 12 -21.82 -6.19 -6.96
N THR A 13 -20.59 -6.07 -7.45
CA THR A 13 -19.66 -7.19 -7.56
C THR A 13 -19.07 -7.56 -6.20
N ILE A 14 -19.26 -8.83 -5.81
CA ILE A 14 -18.64 -9.42 -4.63
C ILE A 14 -17.23 -9.90 -4.98
N ILE A 15 -16.23 -9.48 -4.21
CA ILE A 15 -14.81 -9.82 -4.44
C ILE A 15 -14.35 -10.78 -3.35
N MET A 16 -13.93 -11.97 -3.75
CA MET A 16 -13.39 -13.00 -2.85
C MET A 16 -11.86 -13.04 -2.98
N PRO A 17 -11.11 -12.47 -2.02
CA PRO A 17 -9.66 -12.54 -2.04
C PRO A 17 -9.18 -13.96 -1.69
N GLY A 18 -7.95 -14.30 -2.11
CA GLY A 18 -7.33 -15.58 -1.73
C GLY A 18 -7.10 -15.70 -0.22
N HIS A 19 -6.98 -14.57 0.49
CA HIS A 19 -6.88 -14.49 1.94
C HIS A 19 -7.69 -13.30 2.45
N GLY A 20 -8.30 -13.45 3.64
CA GLY A 20 -9.10 -12.41 4.28
C GLY A 20 -10.60 -12.52 3.98
N PRO A 21 -11.39 -11.56 4.48
CA PRO A 21 -12.84 -11.57 4.32
C PRO A 21 -13.27 -11.21 2.89
N ILE A 22 -14.53 -11.51 2.57
CA ILE A 22 -15.20 -11.00 1.37
C ILE A 22 -15.10 -9.46 1.35
N SER A 23 -14.87 -8.91 0.16
CA SER A 23 -14.64 -7.49 -0.06
C SER A 23 -15.49 -6.95 -1.21
N ASN A 24 -15.49 -5.63 -1.37
CA ASN A 24 -16.13 -4.93 -2.49
C ASN A 24 -15.15 -3.96 -3.17
N ILE A 25 -15.59 -3.30 -4.24
CA ILE A 25 -14.78 -2.35 -5.00
C ILE A 25 -14.21 -1.20 -4.14
N ASN A 26 -14.94 -0.73 -3.13
CA ASN A 26 -14.47 0.36 -2.27
C ASN A 26 -13.32 -0.09 -1.37
N ASP A 27 -13.33 -1.33 -0.91
CA ASP A 27 -12.24 -1.89 -0.11
C ASP A 27 -10.97 -2.05 -0.96
N VAL A 28 -11.12 -2.48 -2.22
CA VAL A 28 -10.00 -2.54 -3.17
C VAL A 28 -9.44 -1.15 -3.48
N LYS A 29 -10.30 -0.15 -3.69
CA LYS A 29 -9.90 1.26 -3.90
C LYS A 29 -9.15 1.82 -2.69
N LYS A 30 -9.64 1.56 -1.48
CA LYS A 30 -8.98 1.96 -0.23
C LYS A 30 -7.59 1.32 -0.13
N LEU A 31 -7.49 0.01 -0.32
CA LEU A 31 -6.20 -0.70 -0.27
C LEU A 31 -5.21 -0.14 -1.29
N ARG A 32 -5.65 0.08 -2.52
CA ARG A 32 -4.82 0.71 -3.56
C ARG A 32 -4.31 2.07 -3.11
N ASN A 33 -5.18 2.94 -2.60
CA ASN A 33 -4.79 4.29 -2.20
C ASN A 33 -3.76 4.27 -1.06
N VAL A 34 -3.93 3.39 -0.08
CA VAL A 34 -2.96 3.20 1.01
C VAL A 34 -1.60 2.79 0.45
N ILE A 35 -1.56 1.76 -0.40
CA ILE A 35 -0.32 1.27 -1.02
C ILE A 35 0.35 2.37 -1.86
N GLU A 36 -0.43 3.10 -2.67
CA GLU A 36 0.10 4.18 -3.51
C GLU A 36 0.67 5.33 -2.69
N GLU A 37 0.02 5.76 -1.62
CA GLU A 37 0.54 6.79 -0.72
C GLU A 37 1.86 6.34 -0.09
N HIS A 38 1.87 5.13 0.49
CA HIS A 38 3.08 4.59 1.12
C HIS A 38 4.24 4.51 0.13
N TYR A 39 3.99 4.03 -1.09
CA TYR A 39 5.01 3.93 -2.12
C TYR A 39 5.52 5.31 -2.57
N LYS A 40 4.61 6.22 -2.93
CA LYS A 40 4.97 7.56 -3.43
C LYS A 40 5.77 8.35 -2.39
N ILE A 41 5.32 8.37 -1.13
CA ILE A 41 6.01 9.08 -0.05
C ILE A 41 7.36 8.44 0.23
N THR A 42 7.44 7.10 0.25
CA THR A 42 8.72 6.40 0.48
C THR A 42 9.74 6.70 -0.62
N VAL A 43 9.36 6.57 -1.89
CA VAL A 43 10.26 6.82 -3.02
C VAL A 43 10.73 8.28 -3.02
N ASN A 44 9.81 9.24 -2.84
CA ASN A 44 10.17 10.65 -2.82
C ASN A 44 11.06 11.00 -1.63
N GLY A 45 10.71 10.53 -0.43
CA GLY A 45 11.50 10.78 0.76
C GLY A 45 12.90 10.16 0.67
N TYR A 46 13.01 8.94 0.17
CA TYR A 46 14.29 8.28 -0.06
C TYR A 46 15.16 9.06 -1.06
N LYS A 47 14.59 9.48 -2.19
CA LYS A 47 15.30 10.30 -3.19
C LYS A 47 15.75 11.66 -2.66
N ASN A 48 15.00 12.21 -1.70
CA ASN A 48 15.33 13.46 -1.02
C ASN A 48 16.28 13.27 0.17
N GLY A 49 16.79 12.06 0.42
CA GLY A 49 17.73 11.78 1.49
C GLY A 49 17.11 11.75 2.89
N LEU A 50 15.79 11.63 3.01
CA LEU A 50 15.10 11.56 4.29
C LEU A 50 15.40 10.23 5.00
N SER A 51 15.46 10.28 6.33
CA SER A 51 15.53 9.09 7.17
C SER A 51 14.21 8.32 7.16
N ILE A 52 14.26 7.03 7.53
CA ILE A 52 13.06 6.18 7.64
C ILE A 52 12.01 6.81 8.55
N ASN A 53 12.41 7.42 9.67
CA ASN A 53 11.49 8.03 10.62
C ASN A 53 10.77 9.26 10.04
N GLU A 54 11.46 10.07 9.24
CA GLU A 54 10.88 11.23 8.54
C GLU A 54 9.92 10.80 7.43
N ILE A 55 10.24 9.72 6.72
CA ILE A 55 9.31 9.13 5.74
C ILE A 55 8.06 8.61 6.45
N LEU A 56 8.23 7.91 7.57
CA LEU A 56 7.13 7.35 8.34
C LEU A 56 6.21 8.45 8.92
N SER A 57 6.73 9.61 9.29
CA SER A 57 5.89 10.70 9.81
C SER A 57 5.03 11.37 8.73
N GLN A 58 5.43 11.27 7.45
CA GLN A 58 4.68 11.82 6.32
C GLN A 58 3.55 10.90 5.84
N ILE A 59 3.64 9.59 6.10
CA ILE A 59 2.60 8.63 5.73
C ILE A 59 1.47 8.69 6.75
N THR A 60 0.31 9.18 6.30
CA THR A 60 -0.88 9.42 7.14
C THR A 60 -1.82 8.23 7.20
N THR A 61 -1.84 7.40 6.15
CA THR A 61 -2.68 6.19 6.13
C THR A 61 -2.11 5.07 6.98
N ILE A 62 -3.02 4.24 7.49
CA ILE A 62 -2.70 3.04 8.24
C ILE A 62 -2.69 1.86 7.28
N LEU A 63 -1.55 1.18 7.17
CA LEU A 63 -1.46 -0.13 6.54
C LEU A 63 -2.04 -1.17 7.51
N LYS A 64 -3.30 -1.56 7.31
CA LYS A 64 -3.90 -2.68 8.04
C LYS A 64 -3.52 -3.98 7.32
N SER A 65 -2.80 -4.85 8.02
CA SER A 65 -2.41 -6.17 7.54
C SER A 65 -2.66 -7.20 8.62
N ASP A 66 -3.53 -8.17 8.34
CA ASP A 66 -3.75 -9.33 9.22
C ASP A 66 -2.51 -10.26 9.26
N ALA A 67 -1.59 -10.10 8.31
CA ALA A 67 -0.31 -10.81 8.24
C ALA A 67 0.80 -10.20 9.13
N GLY A 68 0.50 -9.20 9.96
CA GLY A 68 1.47 -8.59 10.89
C GLY A 68 2.50 -7.65 10.25
N ILE A 69 2.39 -7.35 8.94
CA ILE A 69 3.26 -6.40 8.24
C ILE A 69 2.98 -4.98 8.76
N THR A 70 4.01 -4.33 9.29
CA THR A 70 3.89 -2.95 9.77
C THR A 70 4.17 -1.92 8.67
N LYS A 71 3.74 -0.68 8.92
CA LYS A 71 4.10 0.48 8.08
C LYS A 71 5.62 0.60 7.88
N LYS A 72 6.39 0.33 8.94
CA LYS A 72 7.86 0.40 8.92
C LYS A 72 8.46 -0.67 8.00
N ASP A 73 7.96 -1.90 8.09
CA ASP A 73 8.44 -3.01 7.25
C ASP A 73 8.22 -2.70 5.77
N PHE A 74 7.05 -2.15 5.44
CA PHE A 74 6.72 -1.75 4.07
C PHE A 74 7.68 -0.67 3.52
N VAL A 75 7.94 0.39 4.30
CA VAL A 75 8.90 1.45 3.94
C VAL A 75 10.31 0.87 3.76
N GLN A 76 10.75 0.00 4.67
CA GLN A 76 12.07 -0.61 4.62
C GLN A 76 12.24 -1.51 3.39
N ASN A 77 11.21 -2.29 3.04
CA ASN A 77 11.24 -3.15 1.86
C ASN A 77 11.33 -2.32 0.56
N ILE A 78 10.56 -1.24 0.43
CA ILE A 78 10.67 -0.36 -0.74
C ILE A 78 12.07 0.25 -0.85
N ILE A 79 12.63 0.75 0.26
CA ILE A 79 13.98 1.33 0.26
C ILE A 79 15.03 0.26 -0.10
N HIS A 80 14.86 -0.96 0.39
CA HIS A 80 15.73 -2.07 0.04
C HIS A 80 15.69 -2.37 -1.48
N ASP A 81 14.49 -2.47 -2.06
CA ASP A 81 14.32 -2.69 -3.49
C ASP A 81 14.92 -1.53 -4.32
N LEU A 82 14.78 -0.28 -3.87
CA LEU A 82 15.40 0.89 -4.51
C LEU A 82 16.93 0.92 -4.41
N LYS A 83 17.53 0.20 -3.46
CA LYS A 83 18.99 0.08 -3.34
C LYS A 83 19.56 -1.05 -4.20
N MET A 84 18.75 -2.07 -4.47
CA MET A 84 19.15 -3.24 -5.26
C MET A 84 18.90 -3.08 -6.76
N ASN A 85 18.19 -2.03 -7.17
CA ASN A 85 17.94 -1.65 -8.57
C ASN A 85 18.53 -0.27 -8.86
#